data_AF-A0A7S1S239-F1
#
_entry.id   AF-A0A7S1S239-F1
#
_cell.length_a   1.000
_cell.length_b   1.000
_cell.length_c   1.000
_cell.angle_alpha   90.00
_cell.angle_beta   90.00
_cell.angle_gamma   90.00
#
_symmetry.space_group_name_H-M   'P 1'
#
loop_
_entity.id
_entity.type
_entity.pdbx_description
1 polymer ?
#
loop_
_entity_poly.entity_id
_entity_poly.type
_entity_poly.pdbx_seq_one_letter_code
_entity_poly.pdbx_strand_id
1 'polypeptide(L)'
;TGLDHQSLMAVKNSHAKVELVFQWIQQVIVENMQNSVLEIPPPLLSRAFQEIANGMVAFHEAMKISTVPFPFPYAQSCECLLLFHWIFTPIVVSQYVTTPFWGAMFSFLQVFVYWSLNAIAIEIENPFGLDANDIDAASMQAEINGHLLLLLDPATKRTPKLA
;
A
#
# COMPACT_ATOMS: atom_id res chain seq x y z
N THR A 1 10.98 -28.21 -7.51
CA THR A 1 9.59 -28.41 -7.05
C THR A 1 8.86 -27.11 -7.27
N GLY A 2 7.86 -27.10 -8.13
CA GLY A 2 7.09 -25.90 -8.49
C GLY A 2 5.66 -26.32 -8.84
N LEU A 3 4.79 -25.33 -9.03
CA LEU A 3 3.44 -25.58 -9.53
C LEU A 3 3.50 -26.28 -10.89
N ASP A 4 2.54 -27.17 -11.15
CA ASP A 4 2.44 -27.85 -12.44
C ASP A 4 2.10 -26.83 -13.56
N HIS A 5 2.36 -27.23 -14.81
CA HIS A 5 2.18 -26.35 -15.96
C HIS A 5 0.71 -25.91 -16.12
N GLN A 6 -0.26 -26.75 -15.77
CA GLN A 6 -1.67 -26.42 -15.91
C GLN A 6 -2.07 -25.35 -14.89
N SER A 7 -1.64 -25.47 -13.64
CA SER A 7 -1.82 -24.45 -12.60
C SER A 7 -1.14 -23.13 -12.97
N LEU A 8 0.10 -23.16 -13.46
CA LEU A 8 0.79 -21.94 -13.91
C LEU A 8 0.04 -21.22 -15.04
N MET A 9 -0.49 -21.99 -16.01
CA MET A 9 -1.31 -21.42 -17.09
C MET A 9 -2.63 -20.86 -16.57
N ALA A 10 -3.26 -21.51 -15.59
CA ALA A 10 -4.48 -21.02 -14.97
C ALA A 10 -4.27 -19.66 -14.28
N VAL A 11 -3.19 -19.48 -13.50
CA VAL A 11 -2.86 -18.17 -12.90
C VAL A 11 -2.55 -17.14 -13.97
N LYS A 12 -1.73 -17.51 -14.97
CA LYS A 12 -1.31 -16.56 -16.02
C LYS A 12 -2.51 -15.99 -16.79
N ASN A 13 -3.50 -16.84 -17.08
CA ASN A 13 -4.69 -16.49 -17.85
C ASN A 13 -5.83 -15.91 -17.00
N SER A 14 -5.73 -15.95 -15.67
CA SER A 14 -6.77 -15.41 -14.78
C SER A 14 -6.76 -13.88 -14.76
N HIS A 15 -7.94 -13.28 -14.78
CA HIS A 15 -8.15 -11.86 -14.50
C HIS A 15 -8.00 -11.50 -13.03
N ALA A 16 -8.21 -12.48 -12.13
CA ALA A 16 -8.21 -12.35 -10.68
C ALA A 16 -7.17 -13.33 -10.11
N LYS A 17 -5.90 -12.97 -10.24
CA LYS A 17 -4.76 -13.87 -9.95
C LYS A 17 -4.59 -14.11 -8.46
N VAL A 18 -4.75 -13.05 -7.66
CA VAL A 18 -4.55 -13.09 -6.20
C VAL A 18 -5.66 -13.90 -5.55
N GLU A 19 -6.90 -13.70 -6.00
CA GLU A 19 -8.09 -14.41 -5.55
C GLU A 19 -8.02 -15.90 -5.88
N LEU A 20 -7.51 -16.25 -7.08
CA LEU A 20 -7.30 -17.64 -7.46
C LEU A 20 -6.25 -18.32 -6.55
N VAL A 21 -5.12 -17.66 -6.29
CA VAL A 21 -4.09 -18.19 -5.38
C VAL A 21 -4.62 -18.31 -3.95
N PHE A 22 -5.39 -17.34 -3.48
CA PHE A 22 -6.07 -17.38 -2.19
C PHE A 22 -7.00 -18.59 -2.07
N GLN A 23 -7.82 -18.86 -3.10
CA GLN A 23 -8.67 -20.04 -3.16
C GLN A 23 -7.85 -21.33 -3.08
N TRP A 24 -6.74 -21.43 -3.82
CA TRP A 24 -5.88 -22.61 -3.79
C TRP A 24 -5.25 -22.87 -2.43
N ILE A 25 -4.79 -21.82 -1.74
CA ILE A 25 -4.28 -21.95 -0.37
C ILE A 25 -5.36 -22.56 0.54
N GLN A 26 -6.60 -22.08 0.44
CA GLN A 26 -7.71 -22.62 1.23
C GLN A 26 -8.04 -24.08 0.86
N GLN A 27 -8.03 -24.42 -0.42
CA GLN A 27 -8.26 -25.78 -0.89
C GLN A 27 -7.21 -26.76 -0.35
N VAL A 28 -5.93 -26.38 -0.40
CA VAL A 28 -4.83 -27.19 0.15
C VAL A 28 -5.05 -27.45 1.65
N ILE A 29 -5.50 -26.46 2.41
CA ILE A 29 -5.80 -26.65 3.84
C ILE A 29 -6.93 -27.67 4.02
N VAL A 30 -8.03 -27.53 3.27
CA VAL A 30 -9.20 -28.43 3.36
C VAL A 30 -8.85 -29.87 2.96
N GLU A 31 -8.08 -30.06 1.89
CA GLU A 31 -7.62 -31.39 1.45
C GLU A 31 -6.74 -32.07 2.52
N ASN A 32 -5.84 -31.31 3.16
CA ASN A 32 -4.98 -31.85 4.21
C ASN A 32 -5.71 -32.17 5.51
N MET A 33 -6.86 -31.54 5.78
CA MET A 33 -7.75 -31.97 6.87
C MET A 33 -8.40 -33.32 6.56
N GLN A 34 -8.90 -33.51 5.34
CA GLN A 34 -9.56 -34.75 4.92
C GLN A 34 -8.60 -35.94 4.93
N ASN A 35 -7.34 -35.69 4.60
CA ASN A 35 -6.28 -36.71 4.58
C ASN A 35 -5.63 -36.96 5.96
N SER A 36 -6.14 -36.37 7.05
CA SER A 36 -5.58 -36.46 8.40
C SER A 36 -4.10 -36.01 8.52
N VAL A 37 -3.61 -35.20 7.59
CA VAL A 37 -2.28 -34.57 7.69
C VAL A 37 -2.33 -33.40 8.66
N LEU A 38 -3.49 -32.73 8.75
CA LEU A 38 -3.74 -31.59 9.61
C LEU A 38 -4.77 -31.92 10.70
N GLU A 39 -4.33 -32.56 11.78
CA GLU A 39 -5.18 -32.94 12.93
C GLU A 39 -5.31 -31.79 13.95
N ILE A 40 -5.80 -30.63 13.50
CA ILE A 40 -5.98 -29.44 14.35
C ILE A 40 -7.48 -29.30 14.71
N PRO A 41 -7.83 -28.95 15.96
CA PRO A 41 -9.20 -28.67 16.35
C PRO A 41 -9.87 -27.60 15.45
N PRO A 42 -11.14 -27.78 15.04
CA PRO A 42 -11.83 -26.85 14.15
C PRO A 42 -11.77 -25.37 14.56
N PRO A 43 -11.90 -25.00 15.86
CA PRO A 43 -11.83 -23.59 16.27
C PRO A 43 -10.48 -22.89 15.97
N LEU A 44 -9.36 -23.61 16.06
CA LEU A 44 -8.04 -23.06 15.75
C LEU A 44 -7.88 -22.86 14.25
N LEU A 45 -8.41 -23.79 13.46
CA LEU A 45 -8.34 -23.70 12.03
C LEU A 45 -9.24 -22.59 11.46
N SER A 46 -10.44 -22.41 12.00
CA SER A 46 -11.31 -21.27 11.66
C SER A 46 -10.58 -19.94 11.88
N ARG A 47 -9.75 -19.83 12.93
CA ARG A 47 -8.94 -18.65 13.17
C ARG A 47 -7.88 -18.44 12.09
N ALA A 48 -7.20 -19.49 11.63
CA ALA A 48 -6.24 -19.38 10.53
C ALA A 48 -6.92 -18.93 9.23
N PHE A 49 -8.10 -19.48 8.89
CA PHE A 49 -8.89 -19.01 7.75
C PHE A 49 -9.29 -17.54 7.88
N GLN A 50 -9.65 -17.10 9.08
CA GLN A 50 -9.99 -15.70 9.34
C GLN A 50 -8.79 -14.77 9.11
N GLU A 51 -7.60 -15.12 9.57
CA GLU A 51 -6.40 -14.28 9.34
C GLU A 51 -6.04 -14.21 7.85
N ILE A 52 -6.17 -15.31 7.11
CA ILE A 52 -5.96 -15.31 5.65
C ILE A 52 -7.01 -14.43 4.96
N ALA A 53 -8.28 -14.51 5.39
CA ALA A 53 -9.36 -13.66 4.87
C ALA A 53 -9.14 -12.17 5.18
N ASN A 54 -8.65 -11.83 6.39
CA ASN A 54 -8.26 -10.47 6.75
C ASN A 54 -7.16 -9.94 5.80
N GLY A 55 -6.21 -10.80 5.41
CA GLY A 55 -5.21 -10.47 4.39
C GLY A 55 -5.82 -10.10 3.03
N MET A 56 -6.85 -10.83 2.58
CA MET A 56 -7.56 -10.48 1.35
C MET A 56 -8.36 -9.17 1.45
N VAL A 57 -8.93 -8.87 2.62
CA VAL A 57 -9.56 -7.56 2.85
C VAL A 57 -8.53 -6.45 2.73
N ALA A 58 -7.37 -6.59 3.40
CA ALA A 58 -6.29 -5.62 3.31
C ALA A 58 -5.78 -5.42 1.87
N PHE A 59 -5.64 -6.49 1.09
CA PHE A 59 -5.31 -6.41 -0.33
C PHE A 59 -6.33 -5.58 -1.12
N HIS A 60 -7.62 -5.81 -0.93
CA HIS A 60 -8.67 -5.04 -1.63
C HIS A 60 -8.73 -3.58 -1.18
N GLU A 61 -8.47 -3.27 0.09
CA GLU A 61 -8.36 -1.89 0.55
C GLU A 61 -7.16 -1.17 -0.10
N ALA A 62 -6.00 -1.83 -0.20
CA ALA A 62 -4.85 -1.31 -0.93
C ALA A 62 -5.16 -1.08 -2.43
N MET A 63 -5.88 -2.03 -3.07
CA MET A 63 -6.34 -1.89 -4.45
C MET A 63 -7.28 -0.68 -4.62
N LYS A 64 -8.17 -0.40 -3.68
CA LYS A 64 -9.03 0.80 -3.73
C LYS A 64 -8.19 2.07 -3.72
N ILE A 65 -7.19 2.17 -2.83
CA ILE A 65 -6.29 3.33 -2.77
C ILE A 65 -5.54 3.50 -4.10
N SER A 66 -5.06 2.40 -4.69
CA SER A 66 -4.31 2.45 -5.95
C SER A 66 -5.16 2.76 -7.19
N THR A 67 -6.44 2.36 -7.20
CA THR A 67 -7.28 2.42 -8.41
C THR A 67 -8.35 3.50 -8.41
N VAL A 68 -8.72 4.02 -7.23
CA VAL A 68 -9.71 5.09 -7.09
C VAL A 68 -8.96 6.42 -7.06
N PRO A 69 -8.97 7.19 -8.16
CA PRO A 69 -8.25 8.45 -8.19
C PRO A 69 -8.92 9.49 -7.30
N PHE A 70 -8.11 10.43 -6.81
CA PHE A 70 -8.61 11.58 -6.08
C PHE A 70 -9.63 12.38 -6.93
N PRO A 71 -10.72 12.93 -6.34
CA PRO A 71 -11.76 13.60 -7.11
C PRO A 71 -11.22 14.80 -7.91
N PHE A 72 -11.26 14.68 -9.23
CA PHE A 72 -10.76 15.72 -10.15
C PHE A 72 -11.29 17.13 -9.86
N PRO A 73 -12.61 17.35 -9.60
CA PRO A 73 -13.11 18.70 -9.28
C PRO A 73 -12.49 19.30 -8.02
N TYR A 74 -12.12 18.47 -7.05
CA TYR A 74 -11.47 18.94 -5.83
C TYR A 74 -10.03 19.38 -6.13
N ALA A 75 -9.25 18.55 -6.82
CA ALA A 75 -7.89 18.90 -7.24
C ALA A 75 -7.87 20.23 -8.02
N GLN A 76 -8.77 20.39 -8.99
CA GLN A 76 -8.89 21.62 -9.77
C GLN A 76 -9.27 22.84 -8.92
N SER A 77 -10.13 22.66 -7.92
CA SER A 77 -10.49 23.75 -7.00
C SER A 77 -9.32 24.19 -6.13
N CYS A 78 -8.49 23.25 -5.65
CA CYS A 78 -7.27 23.53 -4.91
C CYS A 78 -6.24 24.27 -5.77
N GLU A 79 -5.97 23.80 -6.99
CA GLU A 79 -5.07 24.48 -7.92
C GLU A 79 -5.55 25.90 -8.25
N CYS A 80 -6.85 26.08 -8.49
CA CYS A 80 -7.45 27.39 -8.75
C CYS A 80 -7.25 28.35 -7.55
N LEU A 81 -7.48 27.86 -6.32
CA LEU A 81 -7.25 28.64 -5.11
C LEU A 81 -5.77 29.04 -4.95
N LEU A 82 -4.84 28.13 -5.24
CA LEU A 82 -3.40 28.39 -5.20
C LEU A 82 -2.96 29.42 -6.24
N LEU A 83 -3.56 29.40 -7.43
CA LEU A 83 -3.33 30.41 -8.46
C LEU A 83 -3.83 31.80 -8.03
N PHE A 84 -5.03 31.88 -7.44
CA PHE A 84 -5.53 33.13 -6.88
C PHE A 84 -4.61 33.65 -5.77
N HIS A 85 -4.25 32.77 -4.83
CA HIS A 85 -3.30 33.13 -3.77
C HIS A 85 -1.97 33.64 -4.36
N TRP A 86 -1.41 32.96 -5.37
CA TRP A 86 -0.18 33.38 -6.03
C TRP A 86 -0.26 34.78 -6.65
N ILE A 87 -1.39 35.13 -7.28
CA ILE A 87 -1.61 36.44 -7.90
C ILE A 87 -1.84 37.53 -6.85
N PHE A 88 -2.68 37.28 -5.84
CA PHE A 88 -3.12 38.30 -4.88
C PHE A 88 -2.10 38.55 -3.77
N THR A 89 -1.32 37.55 -3.37
CA THR A 89 -0.32 37.69 -2.30
C THR A 89 0.67 38.84 -2.51
N PRO A 90 1.33 39.03 -3.68
CA PRO A 90 2.20 40.19 -3.88
C PRO A 90 1.47 41.54 -3.83
N ILE A 91 0.21 41.61 -4.30
CA ILE A 91 -0.60 42.83 -4.27
C ILE A 91 -0.93 43.22 -2.82
N VAL A 92 -1.30 42.24 -1.99
CA VAL A 92 -1.64 42.47 -0.58
C VAL A 92 -0.38 42.84 0.20
N VAL A 93 0.71 42.09 0.05
CA VAL A 93 1.96 42.36 0.78
C VAL A 93 2.52 43.74 0.48
N SER A 94 2.38 44.24 -0.75
CA SER A 94 2.85 45.59 -1.11
C SER A 94 2.12 46.72 -0.38
N GLN A 95 0.91 46.47 0.17
CA GLN A 95 0.18 47.46 0.97
C GLN A 95 0.72 47.59 2.40
N TYR A 96 1.39 46.56 2.91
CA TYR A 96 1.86 46.49 4.30
C TYR A 96 3.37 46.62 4.44
N VAL A 97 4.15 46.28 3.39
CA VAL A 97 5.61 46.27 3.44
C VAL A 97 6.18 47.32 2.51
N THR A 98 6.81 48.35 3.09
CA THR A 98 7.38 49.48 2.35
C THR A 98 8.71 49.16 1.69
N THR A 99 9.50 48.24 2.27
CA THR A 99 10.81 47.87 1.73
C THR A 99 10.66 46.79 0.66
N PRO A 100 11.05 47.03 -0.60
CA PRO A 100 10.79 46.10 -1.71
C PRO A 100 11.40 44.70 -1.51
N PHE A 101 12.60 44.63 -0.93
CA PHE A 101 13.27 43.36 -0.64
C PHE A 101 12.44 42.48 0.30
N TRP A 102 11.97 43.04 1.42
CA TRP A 102 11.15 42.31 2.39
C TRP A 102 9.78 41.94 1.81
N GLY A 103 9.18 42.82 1.00
CA GLY A 103 7.93 42.51 0.30
C GLY A 103 8.07 41.29 -0.62
N ALA A 104 9.11 41.28 -1.47
CA ALA A 104 9.41 40.14 -2.34
C ALA A 104 9.67 38.85 -1.55
N MET A 105 10.45 38.94 -0.47
CA MET A 105 10.78 37.79 0.36
C MET A 105 9.55 37.18 1.05
N PHE A 106 8.66 38.00 1.62
CA PHE A 106 7.44 37.52 2.27
C PHE A 106 6.44 36.94 1.28
N SER A 107 6.25 37.59 0.12
CA SER A 107 5.39 37.04 -0.93
C SER A 107 5.92 35.71 -1.46
N PHE A 108 7.23 35.61 -1.70
CA PHE A 108 7.87 34.35 -2.11
C PHE A 108 7.65 33.26 -1.07
N LEU A 109 7.94 33.53 0.21
CA LEU A 109 7.84 32.52 1.26
C LEU A 109 6.41 31.97 1.40
N GLN A 110 5.41 32.85 1.40
CA GLN A 110 4.00 32.45 1.51
C GLN A 110 3.59 31.58 0.32
N VAL A 111 3.85 32.02 -0.91
CA VAL A 111 3.55 31.26 -2.13
C VAL A 111 4.27 29.91 -2.11
N PHE A 112 5.58 29.93 -1.85
CA PHE A 112 6.43 28.75 -1.87
C PHE A 112 5.92 27.67 -0.92
N VAL A 113 5.55 28.04 0.32
CA VAL A 113 5.05 27.08 1.31
C VAL A 113 3.77 26.40 0.82
N TYR A 114 2.79 27.15 0.33
CA TYR A 114 1.52 26.56 -0.12
C TYR A 114 1.68 25.67 -1.36
N TRP A 115 2.50 26.08 -2.32
CA TRP A 115 2.81 25.24 -3.49
C TRP A 115 3.62 24.00 -3.12
N SER A 116 4.54 24.11 -2.15
CA SER A 116 5.29 22.94 -1.65
C SER A 116 4.36 21.94 -0.96
N LEU A 117 3.44 22.41 -0.12
CA LEU A 117 2.44 21.56 0.52
C LEU A 117 1.54 20.85 -0.50
N ASN A 118 1.13 21.55 -1.55
CA ASN A 118 0.35 20.97 -2.64
C ASN A 118 1.13 19.88 -3.39
N ALA A 119 2.40 20.13 -3.70
CA ALA A 119 3.26 19.14 -4.36
C ALA A 119 3.45 17.88 -3.50
N ILE A 120 3.68 18.04 -2.19
CA ILE A 120 3.77 16.92 -1.25
C ILE A 120 2.45 16.14 -1.18
N ALA A 121 1.31 16.84 -1.16
CA ALA A 121 0.00 16.18 -1.14
C ALA A 121 -0.21 15.30 -2.38
N ILE A 122 0.13 15.81 -3.56
CA ILE A 122 0.06 15.06 -4.84
C ILE A 122 0.95 13.81 -4.78
N GLU A 123 2.17 13.91 -4.23
CA GLU A 123 3.07 12.76 -4.10
C GLU A 123 2.50 11.68 -3.17
N ILE A 124 1.89 12.07 -2.05
CA ILE A 124 1.31 11.13 -1.06
C ILE A 124 0.04 10.42 -1.60
N GLU A 125 -0.62 10.97 -2.61
CA GLU A 125 -1.84 10.38 -3.18
C GLU A 125 -1.60 9.06 -3.94
N ASN A 126 -0.37 8.77 -4.39
CA ASN A 126 -0.06 7.56 -5.17
C ASN A 126 1.03 6.68 -4.51
N PRO A 127 0.80 6.11 -3.32
CA PRO A 127 1.84 5.43 -2.54
C PRO A 127 2.35 4.10 -3.14
N PHE A 128 1.70 3.60 -4.20
CA PHE A 128 2.03 2.34 -4.87
C PHE A 128 2.61 2.56 -6.28
N GLY A 129 3.15 3.76 -6.55
CA GLY A 129 3.76 4.13 -7.82
C GLY A 129 5.20 3.59 -7.98
N LEU A 130 6.01 4.38 -8.68
CA LEU A 130 7.42 4.09 -8.98
C LEU A 130 8.36 5.23 -8.54
N ASP A 131 7.86 6.18 -7.77
CA ASP A 131 8.60 7.32 -7.25
C ASP A 131 9.48 6.91 -6.06
N ALA A 132 10.48 7.73 -5.75
CA ALA A 132 11.48 7.39 -4.72
C ALA A 132 10.88 7.30 -3.30
N ASN A 133 9.75 7.96 -3.06
CA ASN A 133 9.05 7.98 -1.78
C ASN A 133 7.86 6.98 -1.73
N ASP A 134 7.68 6.17 -2.77
CA ASP A 134 6.64 5.15 -2.80
C ASP A 134 7.02 3.91 -1.99
N ILE A 135 6.01 3.09 -1.68
CA ILE A 135 6.20 1.84 -0.95
C ILE A 135 6.91 0.82 -1.85
N ASP A 136 8.03 0.28 -1.35
CA ASP A 136 8.74 -0.82 -2.01
C ASP A 136 8.03 -2.17 -1.74
N ALA A 137 6.97 -2.42 -2.50
CA ALA A 137 6.19 -3.65 -2.42
C ALA A 137 7.04 -4.90 -2.72
N ALA A 138 8.10 -4.79 -3.54
CA ALA A 138 8.96 -5.92 -3.89
C ALA A 138 9.83 -6.33 -2.71
N SER A 139 10.43 -5.36 -2.01
CA SER A 139 11.19 -5.61 -0.78
C SER A 139 10.31 -6.17 0.33
N MET A 140 9.12 -5.61 0.53
CA MET A 140 8.16 -6.13 1.51
C MET A 140 7.76 -7.58 1.21
N GLN A 141 7.52 -7.93 -0.06
CA GLN A 141 7.23 -9.31 -0.45
C GLN A 141 8.44 -10.24 -0.19
N ALA A 142 9.66 -9.77 -0.47
CA ALA A 142 10.87 -10.53 -0.21
C ALA A 142 11.06 -10.81 1.30
N GLU A 143 10.75 -9.82 2.14
CA GLU A 143 10.76 -9.97 3.60
C GLU A 143 9.74 -11.01 4.08
N ILE A 144 8.50 -10.96 3.59
CA ILE A 144 7.46 -11.96 3.90
C ILE A 144 7.93 -13.35 3.48
N ASN A 145 8.51 -13.50 2.28
CA ASN A 145 9.04 -14.79 1.82
C ASN A 145 10.14 -15.30 2.74
N GLY A 146 11.03 -14.42 3.22
CA GLY A 146 12.06 -14.75 4.21
C GLY A 146 11.48 -15.26 5.52
N HIS A 147 10.45 -14.59 6.05
CA HIS A 147 9.75 -15.02 7.26
C HIS A 147 9.07 -16.39 7.08
N LEU A 148 8.40 -16.62 5.95
CA LEU A 148 7.76 -17.91 5.67
C LEU A 148 8.80 -19.04 5.57
N LEU A 149 9.95 -18.80 4.92
CA LEU A 149 11.04 -19.76 4.84
C LEU A 149 11.63 -20.08 6.22
N LEU A 150 11.80 -19.06 7.07
CA LEU A 150 12.25 -19.24 8.45
C LEU A 150 11.31 -20.14 9.26
N LEU A 151 9.99 -20.01 9.08
CA LEU A 151 8.99 -20.87 9.73
C LEU A 151 9.04 -22.34 9.26
N LEU A 152 9.61 -22.60 8.09
CA LEU A 152 9.79 -23.95 7.55
C LEU A 152 11.14 -24.57 7.95
N ASP A 153 12.08 -23.78 8.47
CA ASP A 153 13.41 -24.23 8.88
C ASP A 153 13.32 -25.33 9.96
N PRO A 154 14.01 -26.47 9.81
CA PRO A 154 14.00 -27.53 10.82
C PRO A 154 14.42 -27.09 12.23
N ALA A 155 15.30 -26.09 12.34
CA ALA A 155 15.77 -25.56 13.62
C ALA A 155 14.68 -24.79 14.38
N THR A 156 13.72 -24.16 13.66
CA THR A 156 12.64 -23.37 14.26
C THR A 156 11.41 -24.21 14.64
N LYS A 157 11.32 -25.46 14.13
CA LYS A 157 10.24 -26.41 14.47
C LYS A 157 10.31 -26.96 15.89
N ARG A 158 11.48 -26.87 16.54
CA ARG A 158 11.66 -27.36 17.91
C ARG A 158 11.23 -26.29 18.92
N THR A 159 10.37 -26.64 19.85
CA THR A 159 10.07 -25.81 21.02
C THR A 159 11.28 -25.68 21.95
N PRO A 160 11.63 -24.46 22.42
CA PRO A 160 12.72 -24.27 23.36
C PRO A 160 12.42 -24.99 24.67
N LYS A 161 13.47 -25.50 25.33
CA LYS A 161 13.39 -26.15 26.64
C LYS A 161 14.06 -25.25 27.67
N LEU A 162 13.47 -25.15 28.86
CA LEU A 162 14.12 -24.50 30.01
C LEU A 162 15.39 -25.30 30.36
N ALA A 163 16.47 -24.58 30.64
CA ALA A 163 17.76 -25.14 31.06
C ALA A 163 17.77 -25.50 32.54
#